data_AF-A0AAN0LT00-F1
#
_entry.id   AF-A0AAN0LT00-F1
#
_cell.length_a   1.000
_cell.length_b   1.000
_cell.length_c   1.000
_cell.angle_alpha   90.00
_cell.angle_beta   90.00
_cell.angle_gamma   90.00
#
_symmetry.space_group_name_H-M   'P 1'
#
loop_
_entity.id
_entity.type
_entity.pdbx_description
1 polymer ?
#
loop_
_entity_poly.entity_id
_entity_poly.type
_entity_poly.pdbx_seq_one_letter_code
_entity_poly.pdbx_strand_id
1 'polypeptide(L)'
;MIPFTKVAIFTVMFTCVIQILTGFLQIRKSFLFPVALAFPMNIIPIGTIILSKSTSVNILPYGILFAYGTQALLIMLYARRKGFKFKFHLDPHDKHLHTMLILAIPLIIGSRTSTIGGLVNQGLASGINGGISHVNYATKIGGMVEGIFGMAIVSVMYPTLSAMLPTEKWIKPNTSFNIR
;
A
#
# COMPACT_ATOMS: atom_id res chain seq x y z
N MET A 1 16.00 8.21 -21.64
CA MET A 1 15.66 7.34 -20.48
C MET A 1 15.69 8.07 -19.13
N ILE A 2 16.54 9.11 -18.94
CA ILE A 2 16.71 9.87 -17.68
C ILE A 2 15.48 10.69 -17.20
N PRO A 3 14.56 11.23 -18.04
CA PRO A 3 13.47 12.08 -17.53
C PRO A 3 12.42 11.30 -16.73
N PHE A 4 12.16 10.02 -17.06
CA PHE A 4 11.18 9.20 -16.35
C PHE A 4 11.53 9.03 -14.88
N THR A 5 12.79 8.68 -14.59
CA THR A 5 13.28 8.47 -13.21
C THR A 5 13.26 9.76 -12.40
N LYS A 6 13.64 10.90 -12.99
CA LYS A 6 13.63 12.20 -12.28
C LYS A 6 12.22 12.61 -11.87
N VAL A 7 11.24 12.44 -12.75
CA VAL A 7 9.83 12.76 -12.46
C VAL A 7 9.25 11.76 -11.46
N ALA A 8 9.60 10.47 -11.57
CA ALA A 8 9.17 9.44 -10.63
C ALA A 8 9.68 9.68 -9.20
N ILE A 9 10.91 10.15 -9.02
CA ILE A 9 11.44 10.51 -7.69
C ILE A 9 10.57 11.58 -7.02
N PHE A 10 10.07 12.55 -7.80
CA PHE A 10 9.20 13.60 -7.26
C PHE A 10 7.83 13.05 -6.80
N THR A 11 7.33 11.99 -7.45
CA THR A 11 6.09 11.32 -7.00
C THR A 11 6.21 10.69 -5.61
N VAL A 12 7.41 10.26 -5.22
CA VAL A 12 7.66 9.64 -3.91
C VAL A 12 7.30 10.59 -2.76
N MET A 13 7.61 11.89 -2.90
CA MET A 13 7.25 12.88 -1.88
C MET A 13 5.73 12.95 -1.65
N PHE A 14 4.95 12.93 -2.74
CA PHE A 14 3.49 12.89 -2.65
C PHE A 14 3.00 11.60 -2.01
N THR A 15 3.62 10.45 -2.34
CA THR A 15 3.23 9.16 -1.74
C THR A 15 3.40 9.15 -0.22
N CYS A 16 4.48 9.72 0.31
CA CYS A 16 4.69 9.80 1.75
C CYS A 16 3.56 10.55 2.45
N VAL A 17 3.16 11.71 1.90
CA VAL A 17 2.05 12.50 2.42
C VAL A 17 0.75 11.68 2.38
N ILE A 18 0.46 11.04 1.25
CA ILE A 18 -0.74 10.21 1.08
C ILE A 18 -0.78 9.07 2.10
N GLN A 19 0.33 8.37 2.33
CA GLN A 19 0.38 7.24 3.27
C GLN A 19 0.19 7.68 4.72
N ILE A 20 0.82 8.78 5.13
CA ILE A 20 0.66 9.33 6.50
C ILE A 20 -0.80 9.75 6.72
N LEU A 21 -1.39 10.48 5.77
CA LEU A 21 -2.78 10.93 5.87
C LEU A 21 -3.75 9.73 5.83
N THR A 22 -3.45 8.72 5.01
CA THR A 22 -4.22 7.47 4.97
C THR A 22 -4.21 6.77 6.32
N GLY A 23 -3.04 6.61 6.95
CA GLY A 23 -2.93 6.04 8.30
C GLY A 23 -3.77 6.83 9.31
N PHE A 24 -3.74 8.17 9.26
CA PHE A 24 -4.57 9.00 10.12
C PHE A 24 -6.08 8.78 9.91
N LEU A 25 -6.54 8.70 8.65
CA LEU A 25 -7.95 8.44 8.33
C LEU A 25 -8.39 7.03 8.77
N GLN A 26 -7.53 6.03 8.63
CA GLN A 26 -7.78 4.65 9.04
C GLN A 26 -7.96 4.54 10.56
N ILE A 27 -7.13 5.24 11.35
CA ILE A 27 -7.28 5.30 12.82
C ILE A 27 -8.64 5.89 13.22
N ARG A 28 -9.18 6.84 12.45
CA ARG A 28 -10.52 7.41 12.68
C ARG A 28 -11.67 6.57 12.09
N LYS A 29 -11.44 5.28 11.83
CA LYS A 29 -12.39 4.32 11.26
C LYS A 29 -12.96 4.69 9.88
N SER A 30 -12.35 5.62 9.17
CA SER A 30 -12.77 6.00 7.81
C SER A 30 -12.00 5.17 6.79
N PHE A 31 -12.30 3.87 6.69
CA PHE A 31 -11.64 2.96 5.74
C PHE A 31 -12.13 3.13 4.29
N LEU A 32 -13.39 3.53 4.11
CA LEU A 32 -14.01 3.72 2.80
C LEU A 32 -13.31 4.79 1.96
N PHE A 33 -12.85 5.88 2.59
CA PHE A 33 -12.28 7.01 1.85
C PHE A 33 -10.87 6.74 1.30
N PRO A 34 -9.92 6.17 2.09
CA PRO A 34 -8.65 5.69 1.57
C PRO A 34 -8.80 4.65 0.46
N VAL A 35 -9.77 3.74 0.60
CA VAL A 35 -10.07 2.75 -0.44
C VAL A 35 -10.61 3.44 -1.70
N ALA A 36 -11.46 4.46 -1.55
CA ALA A 36 -11.97 5.24 -2.68
C ALA A 36 -10.87 6.03 -3.41
N LEU A 37 -9.75 6.36 -2.76
CA LEU A 37 -8.60 6.98 -3.44
C LEU A 37 -7.90 6.03 -4.42
N ALA A 38 -8.21 4.72 -4.40
CA ALA A 38 -7.76 3.79 -5.43
C ALA A 38 -8.41 4.09 -6.79
N PHE A 39 -9.63 4.64 -6.84
CA PHE A 39 -10.29 5.00 -8.10
C PHE A 39 -9.51 6.04 -8.90
N PRO A 40 -9.18 7.24 -8.39
CA PRO A 40 -8.38 8.21 -9.12
C PRO A 40 -6.98 7.67 -9.45
N MET A 41 -6.40 6.85 -8.57
CA MET A 41 -5.12 6.16 -8.82
C MET A 41 -5.15 5.17 -9.98
N ASN A 42 -6.29 4.57 -10.30
CA ASN A 42 -6.41 3.69 -11.45
C ASN A 42 -6.84 4.45 -12.70
N ILE A 43 -7.83 5.35 -12.58
CA ILE A 43 -8.43 6.06 -13.73
C ILE A 43 -7.42 7.01 -14.38
N ILE A 44 -6.67 7.80 -13.60
CA ILE A 44 -5.76 8.81 -14.15
C ILE A 44 -4.60 8.16 -14.92
N PRO A 45 -3.87 7.17 -14.37
CA PRO A 45 -2.82 6.47 -15.13
C PRO A 45 -3.36 5.75 -16.36
N ILE A 46 -4.51 5.07 -16.28
CA ILE A 46 -5.13 4.42 -17.45
C ILE A 46 -5.43 5.44 -18.54
N GLY A 47 -6.02 6.59 -18.19
CA GLY A 47 -6.26 7.68 -19.13
C GLY A 47 -4.97 8.21 -19.78
N THR A 48 -3.90 8.32 -19.01
CA THR A 48 -2.59 8.78 -19.53
C THR A 48 -1.93 7.76 -20.47
N ILE A 49 -2.14 6.46 -20.24
CA ILE A 49 -1.67 5.40 -21.13
C ILE A 49 -2.39 5.47 -22.48
N ILE A 50 -3.73 5.65 -22.46
CA ILE A 50 -4.54 5.80 -23.69
C ILE A 50 -4.07 7.04 -24.47
N LEU A 51 -3.88 8.17 -23.78
CA LEU A 51 -3.44 9.41 -24.41
C LEU A 51 -2.02 9.31 -24.96
N SER A 52 -1.14 8.58 -24.28
CA SER A 52 0.23 8.36 -24.75
C SER A 52 0.32 7.58 -26.04
N LYS A 53 -0.68 6.75 -26.37
CA LYS A 53 -0.71 6.00 -27.62
C LYS A 53 -0.73 6.93 -28.84
N SER A 54 -1.21 8.17 -28.69
CA SER A 54 -1.40 9.12 -29.81
C SER A 54 -0.34 10.21 -29.93
N THR A 55 0.43 10.53 -28.87
CA THR A 55 1.21 11.79 -28.85
C THR A 55 2.71 11.62 -28.58
N SER A 56 3.15 10.73 -27.66
CA SER A 56 4.54 10.29 -27.42
C SER A 56 4.69 9.65 -26.03
N VAL A 57 5.64 8.70 -25.88
CA VAL A 57 5.94 7.97 -24.62
C VAL A 57 6.38 8.90 -23.46
N ASN A 58 6.86 10.10 -23.76
CA ASN A 58 7.35 11.05 -22.75
C ASN A 58 6.25 11.64 -21.86
N ILE A 59 4.96 11.45 -22.17
CA ILE A 59 3.84 12.01 -21.41
C ILE A 59 3.50 11.14 -20.17
N LEU A 60 3.82 9.85 -20.19
CA LEU A 60 3.55 8.90 -19.08
C LEU A 60 4.00 9.43 -17.71
N PRO A 61 5.28 9.83 -17.51
CA PRO A 61 5.75 10.23 -16.20
C PRO A 61 5.03 11.48 -15.66
N TYR A 62 4.66 12.42 -16.53
CA TYR A 62 3.88 13.59 -16.14
C TYR A 62 2.44 13.22 -15.74
N GLY A 63 1.84 12.26 -16.45
CA GLY A 63 0.53 11.71 -16.11
C GLY A 63 0.52 11.03 -14.73
N ILE A 64 1.56 10.26 -14.42
CA ILE A 64 1.74 9.61 -13.11
C ILE A 64 1.91 10.66 -12.01
N LEU A 65 2.75 11.68 -12.23
CA LEU A 65 2.94 12.77 -11.29
C LEU A 65 1.62 13.53 -11.02
N PHE A 66 0.85 13.79 -12.06
CA PHE A 66 -0.46 14.43 -11.93
C PHE A 66 -1.47 13.56 -11.17
N ALA A 67 -1.44 12.24 -11.37
CA ALA A 67 -2.27 11.30 -10.61
C ALA A 67 -1.96 11.35 -9.11
N TYR A 68 -0.67 11.26 -8.73
CA TYR A 68 -0.25 11.37 -7.33
C TYR A 68 -0.53 12.74 -6.73
N GLY A 69 -0.33 13.82 -7.48
CA GLY A 69 -0.67 15.18 -7.02
C GLY A 69 -2.16 15.35 -6.74
N THR A 70 -3.02 14.88 -7.65
CA THR A 70 -4.48 14.91 -7.47
C THR A 70 -4.90 14.07 -6.27
N GLN A 71 -4.32 12.88 -6.09
CA GLN A 71 -4.61 12.02 -4.95
C GLN A 71 -4.19 12.67 -3.63
N ALA A 72 -3.01 13.31 -3.58
CA ALA A 72 -2.52 14.03 -2.42
C ALA A 72 -3.42 15.22 -2.05
N LEU A 73 -3.94 15.95 -3.04
CA LEU A 73 -4.89 17.03 -2.82
C LEU A 73 -6.22 16.52 -2.26
N LEU A 74 -6.79 15.45 -2.86
CA LEU A 74 -8.06 14.86 -2.42
C LEU A 74 -7.99 14.36 -0.97
N ILE A 75 -6.92 13.65 -0.62
CA ILE A 75 -6.76 13.14 0.74
C ILE A 75 -6.53 14.28 1.75
N MET A 76 -5.80 15.33 1.35
CA MET A 76 -5.59 16.51 2.19
C MET A 76 -6.90 17.28 2.45
N LEU A 77 -7.72 17.49 1.41
CA LEU A 77 -9.03 18.12 1.51
C LEU A 77 -9.95 17.33 2.45
N TYR A 78 -9.98 16.01 2.29
CA TYR A 78 -10.83 15.17 3.13
C TYR A 78 -10.33 15.06 4.57
N ALA A 79 -9.01 14.96 4.78
CA ALA A 79 -8.41 15.00 6.11
C ALA A 79 -8.79 16.30 6.83
N ARG A 80 -8.70 17.46 6.15
CA ARG A 80 -9.14 18.75 6.71
C ARG A 80 -10.63 18.74 7.07
N ARG A 81 -11.50 18.23 6.21
CA ARG A 81 -12.94 18.12 6.48
C ARG A 81 -13.27 17.22 7.68
N LYS A 82 -12.47 16.19 7.95
CA LYS A 82 -12.60 15.29 9.12
C LYS A 82 -11.97 15.86 10.41
N GLY A 83 -11.62 17.15 10.43
CA GLY A 83 -11.11 17.84 11.61
C GLY A 83 -9.60 17.67 11.82
N PHE A 84 -8.84 17.39 10.76
CA PHE A 84 -7.38 17.42 10.83
C PHE A 84 -6.90 18.86 11.09
N LYS A 85 -6.64 19.17 12.37
CA LYS A 85 -5.89 20.35 12.76
C LYS A 85 -4.41 19.98 12.69
N PHE A 86 -3.72 20.50 11.68
CA PHE A 86 -2.27 20.38 11.56
C PHE A 86 -1.64 21.14 12.75
N LYS A 87 -1.42 20.47 13.88
CA LYS A 87 -0.57 20.96 14.95
C LYS A 87 0.78 20.28 14.79
N PHE A 88 1.80 21.05 14.40
CA PHE A 88 3.20 20.63 14.51
C PHE A 88 3.54 20.52 16.00
N HIS A 89 3.22 19.37 16.59
CA HIS A 89 3.68 18.96 17.91
C HIS A 89 4.39 17.62 17.71
N LEU A 90 5.61 17.71 17.17
CA LEU A 90 6.56 16.61 17.15
C LEU A 90 7.30 16.70 18.48
N ASP A 91 6.84 15.94 19.47
CA ASP A 91 7.61 15.74 20.70
C ASP A 91 8.50 14.50 20.49
N PRO A 92 9.81 14.66 20.25
CA PRO A 92 10.73 13.55 20.03
C PRO A 92 10.88 12.66 21.28
N HIS A 93 10.36 13.09 22.44
CA HIS A 93 10.37 12.32 23.68
C HIS A 93 9.06 11.55 23.94
N ASP A 94 8.10 11.58 23.01
CA ASP A 94 6.87 10.80 23.15
C ASP A 94 7.19 9.29 23.06
N LYS A 95 6.90 8.58 24.15
CA LYS A 95 7.06 7.11 24.23
C LYS A 95 6.32 6.40 23.10
N HIS A 96 5.19 6.93 22.63
CA HIS A 96 4.44 6.38 21.50
C HIS A 96 5.20 6.54 20.18
N LEU A 97 5.84 7.68 19.95
CA LEU A 97 6.67 7.90 18.76
C LEU A 97 7.87 6.95 18.74
N HIS A 98 8.53 6.78 19.89
CA HIS A 98 9.66 5.86 20.01
C HIS A 98 9.23 4.39 19.78
N THR A 99 8.11 3.95 20.36
CA THR A 99 7.57 2.60 20.09
C THR A 99 7.20 2.42 18.62
N MET A 100 6.57 3.42 18.00
CA MET A 100 6.28 3.40 16.57
C MET A 100 7.55 3.25 15.72
N LEU A 101 8.62 3.99 16.04
CA LEU A 101 9.89 3.92 15.32
C LEU A 101 10.57 2.56 15.48
N ILE A 102 10.60 2.00 16.69
CA ILE A 102 11.17 0.67 16.94
C ILE A 102 10.41 -0.41 16.16
N LEU A 103 9.08 -0.32 16.07
CA LEU A 103 8.27 -1.26 15.29
C LEU A 103 8.37 -1.01 13.78
N ALA A 104 8.64 0.22 13.36
CA ALA A 104 8.83 0.54 11.95
C ALA A 104 10.10 -0.11 11.38
N ILE A 105 11.18 -0.24 12.16
CA ILE A 105 12.43 -0.88 11.72
C ILE A 105 12.22 -2.34 11.23
N PRO A 106 11.68 -3.27 12.03
CA PRO A 106 11.45 -4.65 11.59
C PRO A 106 10.41 -4.73 10.48
N LEU A 107 9.39 -3.86 10.50
CA LEU A 107 8.41 -3.78 9.43
C LEU A 107 9.06 -3.38 8.09
N ILE A 108 9.94 -2.38 8.12
CA ILE A 108 10.69 -1.94 6.94
C ILE A 108 11.57 -3.08 6.45
N ILE A 109 12.40 -3.69 7.31
CA ILE A 109 13.28 -4.80 6.93
C ILE A 109 12.46 -5.96 6.34
N GLY A 110 11.36 -6.34 6.99
CA GLY A 110 10.44 -7.38 6.51
C GLY A 110 9.82 -7.05 5.15
N SER A 111 9.44 -5.80 4.89
CA SER A 111 8.93 -5.39 3.56
C SER A 111 10.01 -5.38 2.47
N ARG A 112 11.28 -5.20 2.84
CA ARG A 112 12.38 -5.18 1.87
C ARG A 112 12.72 -6.56 1.36
N THR A 113 12.57 -7.61 2.17
CA THR A 113 12.85 -8.99 1.74
C THR A 113 11.94 -9.42 0.59
N SER A 114 10.64 -9.11 0.64
CA SER A 114 9.69 -9.41 -0.44
C SER A 114 10.02 -8.63 -1.72
N THR A 115 10.40 -7.36 -1.57
CA THR A 115 10.80 -6.51 -2.71
C THR A 115 12.07 -7.04 -3.38
N ILE A 116 13.08 -7.44 -2.59
CA ILE A 116 14.33 -8.02 -3.10
C ILE A 116 14.04 -9.33 -3.85
N GLY A 117 13.18 -10.20 -3.30
CA GLY A 117 12.79 -11.45 -3.98
C GLY A 117 12.20 -11.21 -5.37
N GLY A 118 11.33 -10.20 -5.51
CA GLY A 118 10.79 -9.78 -6.81
C GLY A 118 11.86 -9.27 -7.78
N LEU A 119 12.81 -8.47 -7.29
CA LEU A 119 13.92 -7.95 -8.10
C LEU A 119 14.85 -9.06 -8.58
N VAL A 120 15.16 -10.03 -7.71
CA VAL A 120 15.96 -11.21 -8.07
C VAL A 120 15.25 -12.03 -9.15
N ASN A 121 13.95 -12.29 -8.99
CA ASN A 121 13.16 -13.03 -9.98
C ASN A 121 13.12 -12.32 -11.35
N GLN A 122 12.94 -11.00 -11.37
CA GLN A 122 13.03 -10.21 -12.60
C GLN A 122 14.44 -10.20 -13.18
N GLY A 123 15.47 -10.15 -12.34
CA GLY A 123 16.87 -10.24 -12.74
C GLY A 123 17.19 -11.56 -13.42
N LEU A 124 16.75 -12.68 -12.87
CA LEU A 124 16.89 -14.01 -13.49
C LEU A 124 16.13 -14.09 -14.82
N ALA A 125 14.92 -13.51 -14.89
CA ALA A 125 14.12 -13.50 -16.11
C ALA A 125 14.64 -12.53 -17.19
N SER A 126 15.55 -11.61 -16.86
CA SER A 126 16.12 -10.65 -17.82
C SER A 126 16.97 -11.31 -18.92
N GLY A 127 17.52 -12.49 -18.64
CA GLY A 127 18.26 -13.29 -19.62
C GLY A 127 17.37 -14.02 -20.64
N ILE A 128 16.05 -14.04 -20.43
CA ILE A 128 15.08 -14.67 -21.32
C ILE A 128 14.36 -13.58 -22.11
N ASN A 129 14.19 -13.78 -23.42
CA ASN A 129 13.53 -12.79 -24.27
C ASN A 129 12.08 -12.55 -23.79
N GLY A 130 11.77 -11.30 -23.41
CA GLY A 130 10.49 -10.94 -22.82
C GLY A 130 10.24 -11.48 -21.39
N GLY A 131 11.21 -12.12 -20.74
CA GLY A 131 11.03 -12.78 -19.44
C GLY A 131 10.58 -11.83 -18.33
N ILE A 132 11.08 -10.59 -18.32
CA ILE A 132 10.64 -9.54 -17.37
C ILE A 132 9.13 -9.27 -17.50
N SER A 133 8.61 -9.23 -18.73
CA SER A 133 7.18 -9.02 -18.98
C SER A 133 6.34 -10.21 -18.51
N HIS A 134 6.80 -11.44 -18.75
CA HIS A 134 6.13 -12.65 -18.27
C HIS A 134 6.05 -12.70 -16.74
N VAL A 135 7.17 -12.44 -16.05
CA VAL A 135 7.19 -12.35 -14.58
C VAL A 135 6.25 -11.25 -14.09
N ASN A 136 6.25 -10.07 -14.72
CA ASN A 136 5.34 -8.98 -14.36
C ASN A 136 3.86 -9.36 -14.55
N TYR A 137 3.50 -10.07 -15.62
CA TYR A 137 2.12 -10.53 -15.81
C TYR A 137 1.73 -11.61 -14.80
N ALA A 138 2.62 -12.58 -14.55
CA ALA A 138 2.39 -13.62 -13.55
C ALA A 138 2.18 -13.01 -12.15
N THR A 139 3.02 -12.04 -11.74
CA THR A 139 2.86 -11.34 -10.46
C THR A 139 1.53 -10.59 -10.37
N LYS A 140 1.08 -9.95 -11.45
CA LYS A 140 -0.24 -9.27 -11.46
C LYS A 140 -1.40 -10.24 -11.27
N ILE A 141 -1.38 -11.38 -11.96
CA ILE A 141 -2.42 -12.41 -11.81
C ILE A 141 -2.38 -13.00 -10.40
N GLY A 142 -1.18 -13.31 -9.88
CA GLY A 142 -1.00 -13.81 -8.52
C GLY A 142 -1.53 -12.84 -7.46
N GLY A 143 -1.19 -11.56 -7.58
CA GLY A 143 -1.67 -10.51 -6.67
C GLY A 143 -3.19 -10.31 -6.73
N MET A 144 -3.83 -10.56 -7.88
CA MET A 144 -5.29 -10.53 -7.99
C MET A 144 -5.92 -11.66 -7.17
N VAL A 145 -5.39 -12.88 -7.27
CA VAL A 145 -5.87 -14.04 -6.49
C VAL A 145 -5.65 -13.80 -4.99
N GLU A 146 -4.47 -13.33 -4.60
CA GLU A 146 -4.15 -12.96 -3.22
C GLU A 146 -5.10 -11.86 -2.69
N GLY A 147 -5.41 -10.86 -3.50
CA GLY A 147 -6.31 -9.77 -3.14
C GLY A 147 -7.75 -10.22 -2.90
N ILE A 148 -8.26 -11.18 -3.69
CA ILE A 148 -9.63 -11.69 -3.54
C ILE A 148 -9.73 -12.65 -2.35
N PHE A 149 -8.86 -13.66 -2.31
CA PHE A 149 -8.97 -14.73 -1.32
C PHE A 149 -8.21 -14.40 -0.03
N GLY A 150 -6.98 -13.92 -0.14
CA GLY A 150 -6.12 -13.63 0.99
C GLY A 150 -6.69 -12.53 1.89
N MET A 151 -7.11 -11.40 1.32
CA MET A 151 -7.69 -10.31 2.12
C MET A 151 -9.03 -10.69 2.75
N ALA A 152 -9.85 -11.51 2.08
CA ALA A 152 -11.10 -12.01 2.66
C ALA A 152 -10.84 -12.88 3.88
N ILE A 153 -9.87 -13.81 3.78
CA ILE A 153 -9.47 -14.67 4.91
C ILE A 153 -8.91 -13.82 6.05
N VAL A 154 -7.96 -12.92 5.77
CA VAL A 154 -7.35 -12.06 6.78
C VAL A 154 -8.40 -11.16 7.45
N SER A 155 -9.35 -10.62 6.70
CA SER A 155 -10.42 -9.77 7.25
C SER A 155 -11.31 -10.49 8.26
N VAL A 156 -11.46 -11.81 8.16
CA VAL A 156 -12.25 -12.61 9.11
C VAL A 156 -11.37 -13.13 10.24
N MET A 157 -10.15 -13.57 9.91
CA MET A 157 -9.19 -14.08 10.89
C MET A 157 -8.72 -13.00 11.85
N TYR A 158 -8.40 -11.79 11.37
CA TYR A 158 -7.79 -10.75 12.19
C TYR A 158 -8.68 -10.28 13.36
N PRO A 159 -9.99 -10.02 13.16
CA PRO A 159 -10.91 -9.77 14.26
C PRO A 159 -11.06 -10.97 15.19
N THR A 160 -11.10 -12.19 14.63
CA THR A 160 -11.26 -13.44 15.40
C THR A 160 -10.06 -13.65 16.34
N LEU A 161 -8.83 -13.55 15.83
CA LEU A 161 -7.62 -13.62 16.66
C LEU A 161 -7.57 -12.47 17.66
N SER A 162 -7.88 -11.25 17.24
CA SER A 162 -7.84 -10.07 18.12
C SER A 162 -8.86 -10.15 19.26
N ALA A 163 -10.02 -10.77 19.03
CA ALA A 163 -11.03 -11.03 20.07
C ALA A 163 -10.65 -12.21 20.98
N MET A 164 -9.81 -13.13 20.50
CA MET A 164 -9.30 -14.27 21.27
C MET A 164 -8.08 -13.92 22.14
N LEU A 165 -7.29 -12.89 21.81
CA LEU A 165 -6.11 -12.51 22.60
C LEU A 165 -6.41 -12.07 24.06
N PRO A 166 -7.53 -11.39 24.37
CA PRO A 166 -7.94 -11.10 25.75
C PRO A 166 -8.43 -12.33 26.53
N THR A 167 -8.79 -13.41 25.85
CA THR A 167 -9.25 -14.66 26.48
C THR A 167 -8.16 -15.70 26.38
N GLU A 168 -7.57 -16.08 27.52
CA GLU A 168 -6.55 -17.13 27.73
C GLU A 168 -6.91 -18.56 27.23
N LYS A 169 -7.81 -18.70 26.24
CA LYS A 169 -8.34 -19.97 25.72
C LYS A 169 -7.35 -20.77 24.88
N TRP A 170 -6.15 -20.27 24.60
CA TRP A 170 -5.14 -21.01 23.82
C TRP A 170 -4.46 -22.15 24.60
N ILE A 171 -4.56 -22.20 25.95
CA ILE A 171 -3.88 -23.21 26.78
C ILE A 171 -4.79 -24.39 27.19
N LYS A 172 -6.00 -24.52 26.64
CA LYS A 172 -6.81 -25.74 26.85
C LYS A 172 -6.99 -26.49 25.53
N PRO A 173 -6.30 -27.62 25.30
CA PRO A 173 -6.62 -28.51 24.19
C PRO A 173 -8.07 -28.96 24.39
N ASN A 174 -8.93 -28.63 23.43
CA ASN A 174 -10.37 -28.79 23.56
C ASN A 174 -10.74 -30.29 23.41
N THR A 175 -10.67 -31.03 24.51
CA THR A 175 -11.23 -32.39 24.65
C THR A 175 -12.75 -32.34 24.78
N SER A 176 -13.44 -31.97 23.69
CA SER A 176 -14.87 -32.24 23.56
C SER A 176 -15.33 -32.30 22.10
N PHE A 177 -14.63 -33.11 21.29
CA PHE A 177 -15.23 -33.71 20.10
C PHE A 177 -16.12 -34.87 20.58
N ASN A 178 -17.30 -34.54 21.11
CA ASN A 178 -18.31 -35.52 21.48
C ASN A 178 -19.25 -35.67 20.27
N ILE A 179 -18.88 -36.59 19.38
CA ILE A 179 -19.76 -37.07 18.32
C ILE A 179 -20.66 -38.11 18.98
N ARG A 180 -21.91 -37.71 19.21
CA ARG A 180 -23.04 -38.62 19.41
C ARG A 180 -23.99 -38.46 18.24
#